data_AF-A0A7S8FET5-F1
#
_entry.id   AF-A0A7S8FET5-F1
#
_cell.length_a   1.000
_cell.length_b   1.000
_cell.length_c   1.000
_cell.angle_alpha   90.00
_cell.angle_beta   90.00
_cell.angle_gamma   90.00
#
_symmetry.space_group_name_H-M   'P 1'
#
loop_
_entity.id
_entity.type
_entity.pdbx_description
1 polymer ?
#
loop_
_entity_poly.entity_id
_entity_poly.type
_entity_poly.pdbx_seq_one_letter_code
_entity_poly.pdbx_strand_id
1 'polypeptide(L)'
;MKRTSRVSSWIFDPKHRTVTHRPSNGGKPYVVRLDRCQTSAGALRWIMEVAEQDWATDRVIASLVREFSRLLYPLANLCPSGKEDGPINVRKVIREQLDLVK
;
A
#
# COMPACT_ATOMS: atom_id res chain seq x y z
N MET A 1 17.41 7.72 9.04
CA MET A 1 17.26 6.45 9.80
C MET A 1 15.93 5.81 9.40
N LYS A 2 15.92 4.66 8.70
CA LYS A 2 14.69 4.03 8.18
C LYS A 2 13.93 3.38 9.34
N ARG A 3 12.82 3.98 9.78
CA ARG A 3 11.83 3.29 10.65
C ARG A 3 11.12 2.23 9.81
N THR A 4 11.76 1.07 9.62
CA THR A 4 11.03 -0.17 9.33
C THR A 4 10.30 -0.53 10.62
N SER A 5 9.05 -0.11 10.75
CA SER A 5 8.23 -0.66 11.83
C SER A 5 8.24 -2.19 11.66
N ARG A 6 8.64 -2.91 12.71
CA ARG A 6 8.76 -4.39 12.77
C ARG A 6 7.44 -5.13 12.48
N VAL A 7 6.39 -4.41 12.11
CA VAL A 7 5.00 -4.87 12.03
C VAL A 7 4.60 -5.20 10.59
N SER A 8 5.17 -4.51 9.60
CA SER A 8 4.76 -4.67 8.20
C SER A 8 5.56 -5.77 7.50
N SER A 9 4.87 -6.76 6.95
CA SER A 9 5.43 -7.79 6.06
C SER A 9 5.71 -7.28 4.63
N TRP A 10 5.53 -5.98 4.40
CA TRP A 10 5.65 -5.33 3.11
C TRP A 10 6.85 -4.39 3.08
N ILE A 11 7.65 -4.47 2.03
CA ILE A 11 8.83 -3.64 1.82
C ILE A 11 8.49 -2.58 0.79
N PHE A 12 8.51 -1.32 1.22
CA PHE A 12 8.28 -0.17 0.34
C PHE A 12 9.54 0.21 -0.43
N ASP A 13 9.41 0.35 -1.75
CA ASP A 13 10.43 0.88 -2.65
C ASP A 13 9.98 2.25 -3.20
N PRO A 14 10.60 3.37 -2.78
CA PRO A 14 10.24 4.71 -3.24
C PRO A 14 10.62 5.00 -4.69
N LYS A 15 11.63 4.32 -5.25
CA LYS A 15 12.09 4.53 -6.63
C LYS A 15 11.03 4.01 -7.61
N HIS A 16 10.52 2.81 -7.32
CA HIS A 16 9.54 2.12 -8.15
C HIS A 16 8.09 2.32 -7.68
N ARG A 17 7.87 2.97 -6.52
CA ARG A 17 6.57 3.16 -5.88
C ARG A 17 5.81 1.84 -5.78
N THR A 18 6.48 0.85 -5.20
CA THR A 18 5.91 -0.47 -4.96
C THR A 18 5.96 -0.81 -3.48
N VAL A 19 5.03 -1.68 -3.04
CA VAL A 19 5.19 -2.44 -1.81
C VAL A 19 5.29 -3.92 -2.18
N THR A 20 6.29 -4.59 -1.64
CA THR A 20 6.62 -5.98 -1.99
C THR A 20 6.46 -6.88 -0.78
N HIS A 21 5.70 -7.97 -0.92
CA HIS A 21 5.63 -9.03 0.06
C HIS A 21 6.43 -10.24 -0.42
N ARG A 22 7.15 -10.89 0.48
CA ARG A 22 7.80 -12.19 0.23
C ARG A 22 7.06 -13.25 1.02
N PRO A 23 6.36 -14.18 0.35
CA PRO A 23 5.71 -15.31 1.01
C PRO A 23 6.71 -16.15 1.81
N SER A 24 6.30 -16.66 2.96
CA SER A 24 7.15 -17.50 3.82
C SER A 24 7.43 -18.89 3.24
N ASN A 25 6.58 -19.37 2.32
CA ASN A 25 6.71 -20.67 1.65
C ASN A 25 7.77 -20.70 0.53
N GLY A 26 8.60 -19.65 0.41
CA GLY A 26 9.61 -19.55 -0.65
C GLY A 26 9.04 -19.19 -2.03
N GLY A 27 7.75 -18.83 -2.11
CA GLY A 27 7.12 -18.33 -3.31
C GLY A 27 7.76 -17.06 -3.87
N LYS A 28 7.46 -16.73 -5.13
CA LYS A 28 7.95 -15.51 -5.77
C LYS A 28 7.42 -14.27 -5.01
N PRO A 29 8.21 -13.19 -4.89
CA PRO A 29 7.74 -11.95 -4.29
C PRO A 29 6.51 -11.41 -5.02
N TYR A 30 5.50 -11.00 -4.27
CA TYR A 30 4.30 -10.35 -4.80
C TYR A 30 4.46 -8.83 -4.71
N VAL A 31 4.24 -8.14 -5.83
CA VAL A 31 4.54 -6.71 -5.99
C VAL A 31 3.26 -5.94 -6.26
N VAL A 32 2.87 -5.09 -5.32
CA VAL A 32 1.79 -4.12 -5.50
C VAL A 32 2.38 -2.83 -6.06
N ARG A 33 1.87 -2.37 -7.20
CA ARG A 33 2.29 -1.11 -7.82
C ARG A 33 1.39 0.03 -7.38
N LEU A 34 1.92 0.94 -6.55
CA LEU A 34 1.13 2.04 -5.99
C LEU A 34 0.67 3.03 -7.06
N ASP A 35 1.37 3.13 -8.20
CA ASP A 35 0.93 3.91 -9.36
C ASP A 35 -0.40 3.41 -9.96
N ARG A 36 -0.85 2.20 -9.60
CA ARG A 36 -2.17 1.68 -9.97
C ARG A 36 -3.23 1.92 -8.89
N CYS A 37 -2.85 2.50 -7.74
CA CYS A 37 -3.74 2.86 -6.63
C CYS A 37 -4.11 4.35 -6.68
N GLN A 38 -4.40 4.88 -7.87
CA GLN A 38 -4.74 6.30 -8.05
C GLN A 38 -6.16 6.64 -7.61
N THR A 39 -7.01 5.63 -7.41
CA THR A 39 -8.39 5.78 -6.98
C THR A 39 -8.70 4.84 -5.82
N SER A 40 -9.78 5.11 -5.10
CA SER A 40 -10.28 4.20 -4.05
C SER A 40 -10.53 2.79 -4.58
N ALA A 41 -11.14 2.68 -5.77
CA ALA A 41 -11.37 1.41 -6.42
C ALA A 41 -10.05 0.69 -6.77
N GLY A 42 -9.04 1.43 -7.26
CA GLY A 42 -7.72 0.87 -7.56
C GLY A 42 -6.99 0.34 -6.31
N ALA A 43 -7.08 1.07 -5.19
CA ALA A 43 -6.54 0.59 -3.91
C ALA A 43 -7.31 -0.63 -3.39
N LEU A 44 -8.65 -0.60 -3.41
CA LEU A 44 -9.48 -1.73 -2.97
C LEU A 44 -9.22 -2.99 -3.79
N ARG A 45 -9.08 -2.84 -5.11
CA ARG A 45 -8.75 -3.93 -6.03
C ARG A 45 -7.50 -4.67 -5.59
N TRP A 46 -6.41 -3.96 -5.28
CA TRP A 46 -5.17 -4.62 -4.83
C TRP A 46 -5.32 -5.36 -3.50
N ILE A 47 -6.14 -4.83 -2.58
CA ILE A 47 -6.44 -5.53 -1.32
C ILE A 47 -7.16 -6.85 -1.62
N MET A 48 -8.15 -6.83 -2.50
CA MET A 48 -8.90 -8.03 -2.89
C MET A 48 -8.04 -9.03 -3.68
N GLU A 49 -7.23 -8.58 -4.63
CA GLU A 49 -6.31 -9.43 -5.38
C GLU A 49 -5.30 -10.15 -4.46
N VAL A 50 -4.84 -9.49 -3.40
CA VAL A 50 -3.99 -10.11 -2.38
C VAL A 50 -4.79 -11.08 -1.51
N ALA A 51 -6.01 -10.74 -1.12
CA ALA A 51 -6.87 -11.61 -0.31
C ALA A 51 -7.26 -12.91 -1.04
N GLU A 52 -7.29 -12.91 -2.37
CA GLU A 52 -7.54 -14.10 -3.20
C GLU A 52 -6.33 -15.05 -3.30
N GLN A 53 -5.16 -14.68 -2.75
CA GLN A 53 -3.97 -15.53 -2.80
C GLN A 53 -3.98 -16.59 -1.70
N ASP A 54 -3.58 -17.81 -2.05
CA ASP A 54 -3.48 -18.96 -1.12
C ASP A 54 -2.49 -18.74 0.04
N TRP A 55 -1.46 -17.92 -0.17
CA TRP A 55 -0.46 -17.55 0.82
C TRP A 55 -0.88 -16.36 1.70
N ALA A 56 -1.95 -15.65 1.37
CA ALA A 56 -2.34 -14.45 2.09
C ALA A 56 -3.05 -14.80 3.41
N THR A 57 -2.48 -14.32 4.51
CA THR A 57 -3.12 -14.37 5.83
C THR A 57 -3.77 -13.03 6.14
N ASP A 58 -4.72 -12.99 7.07
CA ASP A 58 -5.31 -11.75 7.59
C ASP A 58 -4.26 -10.74 8.04
N ARG A 59 -3.15 -11.23 8.63
CA ARG A 59 -2.03 -10.38 9.05
C ARG A 59 -1.35 -9.70 7.86
N VAL A 60 -1.18 -10.41 6.74
CA VAL A 60 -0.57 -9.87 5.53
C VAL A 60 -1.47 -8.82 4.88
N ILE A 61 -2.79 -9.10 4.82
CA ILE A 61 -3.80 -8.17 4.30
C ILE A 61 -3.87 -6.92 5.19
N ALA A 62 -3.96 -7.08 6.52
CA ALA A 62 -3.97 -5.97 7.46
C ALA A 62 -2.70 -5.12 7.35
N SER A 63 -1.55 -5.75 7.16
CA SER A 63 -0.29 -5.02 6.94
C SER A 63 -0.29 -4.22 5.64
N LEU A 64 -0.91 -4.74 4.56
CA LEU A 64 -1.08 -3.99 3.31
C LEU A 64 -1.97 -2.77 3.49
N VAL A 65 -3.09 -2.92 4.20
CA VAL A 65 -3.99 -1.79 4.53
C VAL A 65 -3.23 -0.72 5.34
N ARG A 66 -2.37 -1.13 6.27
CA ARG A 66 -1.51 -0.19 7.02
C ARG A 66 -0.49 0.50 6.12
N GLU A 67 0.10 -0.18 5.15
CA GLU A 67 0.97 0.46 4.15
C GLU A 67 0.20 1.49 3.32
N PHE A 68 -1.03 1.18 2.87
CA PHE A 68 -1.85 2.14 2.14
C PHE A 68 -2.22 3.33 3.02
N SER A 69 -2.61 3.10 4.27
CA SER A 69 -2.86 4.16 5.24
C SER A 69 -1.64 5.08 5.43
N ARG A 70 -0.43 4.50 5.44
CA ARG A 70 0.83 5.23 5.64
C ARG A 70 1.31 5.98 4.39
N LEU A 71 1.12 5.40 3.20
CA LEU A 71 1.70 5.90 1.96
C LEU A 71 0.73 6.73 1.14
N LEU A 72 -0.55 6.40 1.19
CA LEU A 72 -1.60 7.03 0.37
C LEU A 72 -2.58 7.84 1.22
N TYR A 73 -2.65 7.59 2.54
CA TYR A 73 -3.62 8.19 3.46
C TYR A 73 -5.04 8.27 2.86
N PRO A 74 -5.69 7.11 2.59
CA PRO A 74 -6.87 7.04 1.73
C PRO A 74 -8.03 7.91 2.19
N LEU A 75 -8.20 8.10 3.50
CA LEU A 75 -9.30 8.91 4.05
C LEU A 75 -9.20 10.39 3.66
N ALA A 76 -8.01 10.89 3.33
CA ALA A 76 -7.82 12.27 2.87
C ALA A 76 -7.63 12.39 1.36
N ASN A 77 -7.05 11.36 0.72
CA ASN A 77 -6.64 11.48 -0.69
C ASN A 77 -7.48 10.64 -1.66
N LEU A 78 -8.11 9.56 -1.23
CA LEU A 78 -8.81 8.62 -2.13
C LEU A 78 -10.31 8.55 -1.86
N CYS A 79 -10.71 8.63 -0.59
CA CYS A 79 -12.09 8.47 -0.14
C CYS A 79 -12.51 9.47 0.95
N PRO A 80 -12.29 10.79 0.78
CA PRO A 80 -12.74 11.77 1.76
C PRO A 80 -14.25 11.70 1.93
N SER A 81 -14.69 11.52 3.18
CA SER A 81 -16.12 11.37 3.54
C SER A 81 -16.86 10.26 2.77
N GLY A 82 -16.15 9.19 2.40
CA GLY A 82 -16.76 8.05 1.69
C GLY A 82 -17.02 8.29 0.20
N LYS A 83 -16.51 9.39 -0.37
CA LYS A 83 -16.65 9.70 -1.80
C LYS A 83 -15.32 9.46 -2.50
N GLU A 84 -15.37 8.84 -3.67
CA GLU A 84 -14.19 8.70 -4.50
C GLU A 84 -13.60 10.08 -4.83
N ASP A 85 -12.32 10.24 -4.51
CA ASP A 85 -11.50 11.39 -4.87
C ASP A 85 -10.29 10.85 -5.63
N GLY A 86 -10.07 11.39 -6.82
CA GLY A 86 -9.04 10.89 -7.72
C GLY A 86 -9.34 11.15 -9.20
N PRO A 87 -8.39 10.76 -10.09
CA PRO A 87 -7.15 10.06 -9.78
C PRO A 87 -6.11 10.94 -9.07
N ILE A 88 -5.48 10.43 -8.01
CA ILE A 88 -4.41 11.15 -7.29
C ILE A 88 -3.07 11.09 -8.02
N ASN A 89 -2.21 12.07 -7.73
CA ASN A 89 -0.80 11.99 -8.04
C ASN A 89 -0.05 11.21 -6.94
N VAL A 90 0.06 9.90 -7.11
CA VAL A 90 0.69 8.97 -6.15
C VAL A 90 2.09 9.42 -5.72
N ARG A 91 2.89 9.94 -6.67
CA ARG A 91 4.26 10.41 -6.36
C ARG A 91 4.24 11.62 -5.42
N LYS A 92 3.32 12.57 -5.65
CA LYS A 92 3.15 13.74 -4.79
C LYS A 92 2.70 13.31 -3.39
N VAL A 93 1.64 12.51 -3.30
CA VAL A 93 1.08 12.03 -2.03
C VAL A 93 2.12 11.27 -1.20
N ILE A 94 2.81 10.30 -1.80
CA ILE A 94 3.86 9.54 -1.09
C ILE A 94 4.96 10.46 -0.57
N ARG A 95 5.39 11.46 -1.34
CA ARG A 95 6.41 12.42 -0.89
C ARG A 95 5.92 13.17 0.35
N GLU A 96 4.72 13.74 0.27
CA GLU A 96 4.11 14.48 1.39
C GLU A 96 3.98 13.59 2.63
N GLN A 97 3.49 12.35 2.49
CA GLN A 97 3.36 11.44 3.62
C GLN A 97 4.72 11.04 4.23
N LEU A 98 5.77 10.87 3.42
CA LEU A 98 7.10 10.55 3.94
C LEU A 98 7.79 11.74 4.61
N ASP A 99 7.50 12.96 4.16
CA ASP A 99 8.03 14.19 4.77
C ASP A 99 7.33 14.53 6.08
N LEU A 100 6.04 14.18 6.24
CA LEU A 100 5.29 14.30 7.51
C LEU A 100 5.76 13.35 8.62
N VAL A 101 6.54 12.32 8.28
CA VAL A 101 7.01 11.29 9.24
C VAL A 101 8.49 11.48 9.63
N LYS A 102 9.18 12.48 9.06
CA LYS A 102 10.55 12.86 9.43
C LYS A 102 10.57 13.74 10.67
#